data_AF-A0A0V0QTR6-F1
#
_entry.id   AF-A0A0V0QTR6-F1
#
_cell.length_a   1.000
_cell.length_b   1.000
_cell.length_c   1.000
_cell.angle_alpha   90.00
_cell.angle_beta   90.00
_cell.angle_gamma   90.00
#
_symmetry.space_group_name_H-M   'P 1'
#
loop_
_entity.id
_entity.type
_entity.pdbx_description
1 polymer ?
#
loop_
_entity_poly.entity_id
_entity_poly.type
_entity_poly.pdbx_seq_one_letter_code
_entity_poly.pdbx_strand_id
1 'polypeptide(L)'
;MYTQFLNAQKAYEDNRYSEALFMYCEVIEIFKYYDNYSILGISYNNIGNIQYNEMKFNESLQYYQNAVQMAYMQQKQLENYGIFTELNETKQTDSLYNSQFNQNQQLSQIEQVYHNRQNLKFSLIVYISQ
;
A
#
# COMPACT_ATOMS: atom_id res chain seq x y z
N MET A 1 -9.62 18.41 -3.37
CA MET A 1 -8.68 17.52 -2.64
C MET A 1 -9.33 16.18 -2.36
N TYR A 2 -10.33 16.10 -1.47
CA TYR A 2 -11.01 14.84 -1.17
C TYR A 2 -11.76 14.23 -2.37
N THR A 3 -12.35 15.07 -3.23
CA THR A 3 -12.99 14.62 -4.48
C THR A 3 -12.03 13.87 -5.42
N GLN A 4 -10.76 14.26 -5.47
CA GLN A 4 -9.77 13.59 -6.34
C GLN A 4 -9.50 12.16 -5.85
N PHE A 5 -9.47 11.97 -4.53
CA PHE A 5 -9.33 10.66 -3.92
C PHE A 5 -10.53 9.75 -4.20
N LEU A 6 -11.76 10.28 -4.08
CA LEU A 6 -12.96 9.50 -4.42
C LEU A 6 -13.00 9.12 -5.92
N ASN A 7 -12.56 10.02 -6.80
CA ASN A 7 -12.46 9.72 -8.22
C ASN A 7 -11.44 8.61 -8.48
N ALA A 8 -10.28 8.64 -7.81
CA ALA A 8 -9.27 7.59 -7.89
C ALA A 8 -9.81 6.22 -7.42
N GLN A 9 -10.56 6.19 -6.30
CA GLN A 9 -11.23 4.99 -5.81
C GLN A 9 -12.22 4.44 -6.83
N LYS A 10 -13.08 5.31 -7.37
CA LYS A 10 -14.06 4.92 -8.38
C LYS A 10 -13.39 4.35 -9.63
N ALA A 11 -12.34 4.99 -10.15
CA ALA A 11 -11.62 4.46 -11.31
C ALA A 11 -10.96 3.10 -11.02
N TYR A 12 -10.45 2.90 -9.80
CA TYR A 12 -9.90 1.63 -9.37
C TYR A 12 -10.97 0.53 -9.35
N GLU A 13 -12.13 0.81 -8.74
CA GLU A 13 -13.29 -0.11 -8.69
C GLU A 13 -13.83 -0.43 -10.09
N ASP A 14 -13.82 0.56 -10.99
CA ASP A 14 -14.22 0.42 -12.39
C ASP A 14 -13.14 -0.31 -13.25
N ASN A 15 -12.06 -0.83 -12.65
CA ASN A 15 -10.93 -1.46 -13.34
C ASN A 15 -10.18 -0.55 -14.33
N ARG A 16 -10.36 0.77 -14.26
CA ARG A 16 -9.62 1.76 -15.05
C ARG A 16 -8.26 2.01 -14.40
N TYR A 17 -7.43 0.97 -14.33
CA TYR A 17 -6.22 0.95 -13.52
C TYR A 17 -5.18 2.01 -13.91
N SER A 18 -5.00 2.30 -15.20
CA SER A 18 -4.07 3.35 -15.64
C SER A 18 -4.53 4.75 -15.22
N GLU A 19 -5.84 5.01 -15.28
CA GLU A 19 -6.43 6.28 -14.83
C GLU A 19 -6.36 6.39 -13.29
N ALA A 20 -6.71 5.30 -12.59
CA ALA A 20 -6.61 5.22 -11.15
C ALA A 20 -5.17 5.45 -10.66
N LEU A 21 -4.18 4.85 -11.33
CA LEU A 21 -2.77 5.05 -11.03
C LEU A 21 -2.37 6.53 -11.13
N PHE A 22 -2.73 7.19 -12.23
CA PHE A 22 -2.46 8.62 -12.41
C PHE A 22 -3.10 9.46 -11.30
N MET A 23 -4.38 9.23 -11.00
CA MET A 23 -5.07 9.99 -9.96
C MET A 23 -4.53 9.72 -8.56
N TYR A 24 -4.13 8.49 -8.23
CA TYR A 24 -3.51 8.20 -6.94
C TYR A 24 -2.16 8.90 -6.79
N CYS A 25 -1.36 9.04 -7.85
CA CYS A 25 -0.14 9.84 -7.82
C CYS A 25 -0.44 11.31 -7.49
N GLU A 26 -1.45 11.92 -8.14
CA GLU A 26 -1.86 13.29 -7.82
C GLU A 26 -2.37 13.43 -6.38
N VAL A 27 -3.16 12.46 -5.90
CA VAL A 27 -3.64 12.42 -4.51
C VAL A 27 -2.45 12.39 -3.54
N ILE A 28 -1.42 11.58 -3.82
CA ILE A 28 -0.22 11.50 -2.98
C ILE A 28 0.50 12.85 -2.93
N GLU A 29 0.67 13.54 -4.05
CA GLU A 29 1.32 14.86 -4.08
C GLU A 29 0.55 15.88 -3.24
N ILE A 30 -0.78 15.91 -3.36
CA ILE A 30 -1.63 16.82 -2.60
C ILE A 30 -1.56 16.52 -1.11
N PHE A 31 -1.76 15.27 -0.71
CA PHE A 31 -1.97 14.91 0.70
C PHE A 31 -0.67 14.73 1.49
N LYS A 32 0.50 14.68 0.84
CA LYS A 32 1.81 14.80 1.50
C LYS A 32 1.96 16.12 2.25
N TYR A 33 1.41 17.22 1.72
CA TYR A 33 1.48 18.54 2.38
C TYR A 33 0.60 18.66 3.62
N TYR A 34 -0.41 17.79 3.76
CA TYR A 34 -1.40 17.85 4.84
C TYR A 34 -1.19 16.79 5.91
N ASP A 35 -0.11 16.00 5.82
CA ASP A 35 0.17 14.87 6.70
C ASP A 35 -1.06 13.94 6.87
N ASN A 36 -1.85 13.78 5.80
CA ASN A 36 -3.03 12.92 5.85
C ASN A 36 -2.61 11.47 5.59
N TYR A 37 -1.98 10.87 6.59
CA TYR A 37 -1.40 9.53 6.50
C TYR A 37 -2.43 8.46 6.15
N SER A 38 -3.70 8.65 6.50
CA SER A 38 -4.78 7.72 6.13
C SER A 38 -4.97 7.65 4.61
N ILE A 39 -5.16 8.80 3.95
CA ILE A 39 -5.35 8.86 2.50
C ILE A 39 -4.09 8.43 1.77
N LEU A 40 -2.92 8.81 2.27
CA LEU A 40 -1.64 8.39 1.71
C LEU A 40 -1.47 6.87 1.77
N GLY A 41 -1.77 6.25 2.91
CA GLY A 41 -1.69 4.80 3.08
C GLY A 41 -2.60 4.04 2.11
N ILE A 42 -3.85 4.47 1.96
CA ILE A 42 -4.79 3.85 1.00
C ILE A 42 -4.30 4.02 -0.44
N SER A 43 -3.82 5.22 -0.79
CA SER A 43 -3.35 5.52 -2.15
C SER A 43 -2.13 4.67 -2.51
N TYR A 44 -1.14 4.58 -1.63
CA TYR A 44 0.02 3.71 -1.84
C TYR A 44 -0.36 2.24 -1.95
N ASN A 45 -1.28 1.75 -1.12
CA ASN A 45 -1.75 0.37 -1.18
C ASN A 45 -2.41 0.04 -2.53
N ASN A 46 -3.27 0.93 -3.03
CA ASN A 46 -3.97 0.71 -4.29
C ASN A 46 -3.04 0.79 -5.50
N ILE A 47 -2.02 1.67 -5.45
CA ILE A 47 -0.94 1.64 -6.43
C ILE A 47 -0.17 0.32 -6.35
N GLY A 48 0.17 -0.14 -5.14
CA GLY A 48 0.82 -1.43 -4.90
C GLY A 48 0.06 -2.60 -5.56
N ASN A 49 -1.26 -2.63 -5.40
CA ASN A 49 -2.15 -3.61 -6.04
C ASN A 49 -2.12 -3.54 -7.57
N ILE A 50 -2.18 -2.33 -8.14
CA ILE A 50 -2.10 -2.13 -9.60
C ILE A 50 -0.78 -2.68 -10.13
N GLN A 51 0.35 -2.31 -9.52
CA GLN A 51 1.68 -2.77 -9.94
C GLN A 51 1.84 -4.29 -9.77
N TYR A 52 1.27 -4.87 -8.71
CA TYR A 52 1.26 -6.31 -8.49
C TYR A 52 0.54 -7.04 -9.63
N ASN A 53 -0.64 -6.56 -10.01
CA ASN A 53 -1.43 -7.13 -11.11
C ASN A 53 -0.71 -7.00 -12.46
N GLU A 54 0.11 -5.96 -12.64
CA GLU A 54 0.98 -5.77 -13.80
C GLU A 54 2.30 -6.59 -13.71
N MET A 55 2.47 -7.44 -12.70
CA MET A 55 3.70 -8.22 -12.43
C MET A 55 4.96 -7.37 -12.18
N LYS A 56 4.79 -6.09 -11.83
CA LYS A 56 5.84 -5.16 -11.44
C LYS A 56 6.11 -5.26 -9.94
N PHE A 57 6.64 -6.41 -9.53
CA PHE A 57 6.75 -6.76 -8.10
C PHE A 57 7.70 -5.86 -7.31
N ASN A 58 8.76 -5.33 -7.93
CA ASN A 58 9.69 -4.42 -7.25
C ASN A 58 9.00 -3.12 -6.88
N GLU A 59 8.31 -2.53 -7.85
CA GLU A 59 7.56 -1.28 -7.70
C GLU A 59 6.41 -1.49 -6.72
N SER A 60 5.68 -2.59 -6.88
CA SER A 60 4.60 -2.99 -5.98
C SER A 60 5.07 -3.08 -4.52
N LEU A 61 6.21 -3.73 -4.27
CA LEU A 61 6.80 -3.85 -2.93
C LEU A 61 7.09 -2.49 -2.30
N GLN A 62 7.69 -1.57 -3.05
CA GLN A 62 7.97 -0.21 -2.57
C GLN A 62 6.70 0.52 -2.16
N TYR A 63 5.63 0.38 -2.94
CA TYR A 63 4.35 1.00 -2.63
C TYR A 63 3.67 0.41 -1.40
N TYR A 64 3.71 -0.92 -1.20
CA TYR A 64 3.22 -1.52 0.02
C TYR A 64 4.03 -1.11 1.26
N GLN A 65 5.36 -1.01 1.15
CA GLN A 65 6.20 -0.50 2.24
C GLN A 65 5.83 0.93 2.62
N ASN A 66 5.60 1.79 1.63
CA ASN A 66 5.12 3.15 1.87
C ASN A 66 3.75 3.17 2.55
N ALA A 67 2.82 2.28 2.16
CA ALA A 67 1.51 2.18 2.80
C ALA A 67 1.62 1.82 4.30
N VAL A 68 2.49 0.86 4.63
CA VAL A 68 2.78 0.46 6.02
C VAL A 68 3.40 1.62 6.81
N GLN A 69 4.34 2.35 6.20
CA GLN A 69 4.94 3.52 6.82
C GLN A 69 3.88 4.60 7.13
N MET A 70 2.91 4.84 6.24
CA MET A 70 1.83 5.78 6.51
C MET A 70 0.94 5.33 7.66
N ALA A 71 0.59 4.05 7.74
CA ALA A 71 -0.17 3.52 8.87
C ALA A 71 0.57 3.71 10.21
N TYR A 72 1.89 3.50 10.21
CA TYR A 72 2.74 3.75 11.38
C TYR A 72 2.78 5.24 11.77
N MET A 73 2.89 6.15 10.81
CA MET A 73 2.85 7.60 11.07
C MET A 73 1.49 8.04 11.60
N GLN A 74 0.40 7.47 11.08
CA GLN A 74 -0.95 7.70 11.60
C GLN A 74 -1.06 7.30 13.08
N GLN A 75 -0.55 6.11 13.44
CA GLN A 75 -0.54 5.65 14.83
C GLN A 75 0.20 6.64 15.75
N LYS A 76 1.43 7.01 15.39
CA LYS A 76 2.23 7.97 16.17
C LYS A 76 1.53 9.32 16.35
N GLN A 77 0.85 9.78 15.31
CA GLN A 77 0.11 11.04 15.36
C GLN A 77 -1.06 10.95 16.36
N LEU A 78 -1.80 9.85 16.36
CA LEU A 78 -2.90 9.61 17.31
C LEU A 78 -2.41 9.49 18.76
N GLU A 79 -1.26 8.83 18.97
CA GLU A 79 -0.60 8.74 20.28
C GLU A 79 -0.23 10.13 20.82
N ASN A 80 0.31 11.00 19.95
CA ASN A 80 0.71 12.36 20.33
C ASN A 80 -0.48 13.27 20.69
N TYR A 81 -1.64 13.10 20.03
CA TYR A 81 -2.83 13.91 20.34
C TYR A 81 -3.56 13.49 21.62
N GLY A 82 -3.09 12.48 22.36
CA GLY A 82 -3.74 12.02 23.59
C GLY A 82 -5.12 11.40 23.36
N ILE A 83 -5.43 10.98 22.13
CA ILE A 83 -6.73 10.39 21.73
C ILE A 83 -6.87 8.93 22.24
N PHE A 84 -5.81 8.37 22.84
CA PHE A 84 -5.84 7.13 23.62
C PHE A 84 -6.57 7.35 24.95
N THR A 85 -7.89 7.46 24.86
CA THR A 85 -8.80 7.20 25.99
C THR A 85 -9.48 5.86 25.74
N GLU A 86 -9.51 4.99 26.77
CA GLU A 86 -9.92 3.57 26.83
C GLU A 86 -11.08 3.09 25.94
N LEU A 87 -11.98 3.96 25.47
CA LEU A 87 -13.17 3.58 24.68
C LEU A 87 -13.01 3.72 23.15
N ASN A 88 -12.12 4.59 22.67
CA ASN A 88 -11.77 4.68 21.23
C ASN A 88 -10.64 3.70 20.83
N GLU A 89 -9.96 3.13 21.83
CA GLU A 89 -8.83 2.20 21.75
C GLU A 89 -9.14 0.79 21.25
N THR A 90 -10.40 0.45 20.98
CA THR A 90 -10.75 -0.88 20.48
C THR A 90 -11.16 -0.81 19.01
N LYS A 91 -12.12 0.03 18.64
CA LYS A 91 -12.62 0.06 17.25
C LYS A 91 -11.64 0.64 16.22
N GLN A 92 -10.96 1.74 16.53
CA GLN A 92 -10.02 2.37 15.58
C GLN A 92 -8.69 1.62 15.49
N THR A 93 -8.20 1.14 16.62
CA THR A 93 -7.02 0.25 16.70
C THR A 93 -7.29 -1.09 16.04
N ASP A 94 -8.45 -1.73 16.22
CA ASP A 94 -8.78 -2.99 15.55
C ASP A 94 -8.83 -2.79 14.04
N SER A 95 -9.47 -1.72 13.55
CA SER A 95 -9.53 -1.42 12.11
C SER A 95 -8.14 -1.11 11.54
N LEU A 96 -7.31 -0.35 12.26
CA LEU A 96 -5.96 0.01 11.83
C LEU A 96 -5.00 -1.19 11.88
N TYR A 97 -5.06 -1.98 12.95
CA TYR A 97 -4.31 -3.20 13.14
C TYR A 97 -4.68 -4.23 12.09
N ASN A 98 -5.97 -4.41 11.79
CA ASN A 98 -6.41 -5.28 10.70
C ASN A 98 -5.90 -4.78 9.34
N SER A 99 -5.91 -3.46 9.10
CA SER A 99 -5.34 -2.88 7.87
C SER A 99 -3.83 -3.12 7.77
N GLN A 100 -3.07 -2.87 8.84
CA GLN A 100 -1.63 -3.13 8.89
C GLN A 100 -1.31 -4.63 8.75
N PHE A 101 -2.07 -5.48 9.43
CA PHE A 101 -1.93 -6.93 9.36
C PHE A 101 -2.15 -7.43 7.92
N ASN A 102 -3.21 -6.96 7.25
CA ASN A 102 -3.48 -7.29 5.85
C ASN A 102 -2.36 -6.78 4.92
N GLN A 103 -1.88 -5.55 5.11
CA GLN A 103 -0.77 -4.99 4.32
C GLN A 103 0.54 -5.77 4.53
N ASN A 104 0.87 -6.12 5.77
CA ASN A 104 2.05 -6.91 6.10
C ASN A 104 1.96 -8.33 5.53
N GLN A 105 0.76 -8.93 5.54
CA GLN A 105 0.53 -10.22 4.91
C GLN A 105 0.73 -10.14 3.39
N GLN A 106 0.18 -9.12 2.73
CA GLN A 106 0.39 -8.89 1.30
C GLN A 106 1.87 -8.68 0.97
N LEU A 107 2.57 -7.86 1.76
CA LEU A 107 4.00 -7.61 1.60
C LEU A 107 4.80 -8.92 1.68
N SER A 108 4.54 -9.75 2.70
CA SER A 108 5.22 -11.03 2.88
C SER A 108 4.96 -12.00 1.72
N GLN A 109 3.73 -12.06 1.20
CA GLN A 109 3.41 -12.90 0.04
C GLN A 109 4.20 -12.47 -1.20
N ILE A 110 4.33 -11.16 -1.43
CA ILE A 110 5.06 -10.60 -2.57
C ILE A 110 6.55 -10.90 -2.45
N GLU A 111 7.13 -10.72 -1.27
CA GLU A 111 8.54 -11.04 -1.01
C GLU A 111 8.84 -12.53 -1.29
N GLN A 112 7.96 -13.43 -0.85
CA GLN A 112 8.09 -14.87 -1.12
C GLN A 112 7.99 -15.19 -2.62
N VAL A 113 6.98 -14.67 -3.32
CA VAL A 113 6.81 -14.88 -4.77
C VAL A 113 8.01 -14.32 -5.54
N TYR A 114 8.49 -13.15 -5.14
CA TYR A 114 9.63 -12.50 -5.75
C TYR A 114 10.92 -13.33 -5.59
N HIS A 115 11.21 -13.78 -4.36
CA HIS A 115 12.36 -14.64 -4.07
C HIS A 115 12.29 -15.96 -4.85
N ASN A 116 11.12 -16.60 -4.88
CA ASN A 116 10.89 -17.84 -5.63
C ASN A 116 11.12 -17.64 -7.15
N ARG A 117 10.67 -16.53 -7.73
CA ARG A 117 10.89 -16.23 -9.15
C ARG A 117 12.35 -15.97 -9.49
N GLN A 118 13.10 -15.30 -8.60
CA GLN A 118 14.55 -15.13 -8.81
C GLN A 118 15.25 -16.49 -8.79
N ASN A 119 14.95 -17.34 -7.82
CA ASN A 119 15.51 -18.69 -7.72
C ASN A 119 15.19 -19.53 -8.97
N LEU A 120 13.96 -19.43 -9.51
CA LEU A 120 13.60 -20.10 -10.75
C LEU A 120 14.40 -19.58 -11.96
N LYS A 121 14.59 -18.26 -12.09
CA LYS A 121 15.41 -17.68 -13.16
C LYS A 121 16.87 -18.16 -13.08
N PHE A 122 17.47 -18.19 -11.89
CA PHE A 122 18.83 -18.71 -11.71
C PHE A 122 18.92 -20.20 -12.07
N SER A 123 17.94 -21.01 -11.66
CA SER A 123 17.89 -22.44 -11.98
C SER A 123 17.76 -22.71 -13.49
N LEU A 124 16.92 -21.95 -14.21
CA LEU A 124 16.76 -22.06 -15.66
C LEU A 124 18.01 -21.64 -16.44
N ILE A 125 18.71 -20.59 -15.99
CA ILE A 125 19.96 -20.14 -16.63
C ILE A 125 21.04 -21.23 -16.52
N VAL A 126 21.19 -21.85 -15.34
CA VAL A 126 22.14 -22.96 -15.15
C VAL A 126 21.79 -24.15 -16.05
N TYR A 127 20.50 -24.46 -16.21
CA TYR A 127 20.04 -25.60 -17.01
C TYR A 127 20.22 -25.40 -18.53
N ILE A 128 20.16 -24.17 -19.03
CA ILE A 128 20.35 -23.85 -20.46
C ILE A 128 21.86 -23.77 -20.81
N SER A 129 22.73 -23.61 -19.82
CA SER A 129 24.19 -23.49 -19.99
C SER A 129 24.97 -24.82 -19.95
N GLN A 130 24.29 -25.97 -19.90
CA GLN A 130 24.86 -27.33 -20.00
C GLN A 130 24.49 -27.96 -21.34
#